data_AF-A0A3B0TIL6-F1
#
_entry.id   AF-A0A3B0TIL6-F1
#
_cell.length_a   1.000
_cell.length_b   1.000
_cell.length_c   1.000
_cell.angle_alpha   90.00
_cell.angle_beta   90.00
_cell.angle_gamma   90.00
#
_symmetry.space_group_name_H-M   'P 1'
#
loop_
_entity.id
_entity.type
_entity.pdbx_description
1 polymer ?
#
loop_
_entity_poly.entity_id
_entity_poly.type
_entity_poly.pdbx_seq_one_letter_code
_entity_poly.pdbx_strand_id
1 'polypeptide(L)' 'MRRLDSKSQFLALLFGQLSGASSLREIETGLMSHASRLYHVGAKHPARSTLADANAKRPWALFADLFAHMAATAS' A
#
# COMPACT_ATOMS: atom_id res chain seq x y z
N MET A 1 -5.89 -18.64 4.05
CA MET A 1 -5.73 -17.60 3.01
C MET A 1 -5.11 -16.35 3.63
N ARG A 2 -4.00 -15.82 3.08
CA ARG A 2 -3.41 -14.55 3.55
C ARG A 2 -4.23 -13.39 2.98
N ARG A 3 -5.04 -12.73 3.82
CA ARG A 3 -5.74 -11.48 3.44
C ARG A 3 -4.80 -10.30 3.63
N LEU A 4 -4.79 -9.37 2.67
CA LEU A 4 -4.15 -8.06 2.84
C LEU A 4 -5.05 -7.20 3.74
N ASP A 5 -4.51 -6.76 4.88
CA ASP A 5 -5.20 -5.86 5.79
C ASP A 5 -5.19 -4.41 5.25
N SER A 6 -6.10 -3.57 5.77
CA SER A 6 -6.28 -2.18 5.28
C SER A 6 -5.00 -1.35 5.42
N LYS A 7 -4.24 -1.54 6.50
CA LYS A 7 -3.02 -0.77 6.78
C LYS A 7 -1.94 -1.12 5.75
N SER A 8 -1.73 -2.42 5.52
CA SER A 8 -0.76 -2.88 4.52
C SER A 8 -1.15 -2.46 3.10
N GLN A 9 -2.45 -2.45 2.75
CA GLN A 9 -2.91 -1.91 1.47
C GLN A 9 -2.68 -0.40 1.36
N PHE A 10 -3.00 0.36 2.41
CA PHE A 10 -2.76 1.80 2.44
C PHE A 10 -1.27 2.11 2.23
N LEU A 11 -0.38 1.40 2.91
CA LEU A 11 1.07 1.57 2.73
C LEU A 11 1.54 1.21 1.33
N ALA A 12 0.96 0.18 0.70
CA ALA A 12 1.28 -0.16 -0.69
C ALA A 12 0.81 0.90 -1.68
N LEU A 13 -0.37 1.47 -1.48
CA LEU A 13 -0.90 2.57 -2.31
C LEU A 13 -0.07 3.85 -2.10
N LEU A 14 0.25 4.18 -0.85
CA LEU A 14 1.08 5.33 -0.49
C LEU A 14 2.48 5.21 -1.10
N PHE A 15 3.11 4.05 -0.99
CA PHE A 15 4.38 3.76 -1.66
C PHE A 15 4.27 3.99 -3.16
N GLY A 16 3.24 3.44 -3.82
CA GLY A 16 3.04 3.60 -5.26
C GLY A 16 2.93 5.06 -5.69
N GLN A 17 2.20 5.88 -4.93
CA GLN A 17 2.09 7.32 -5.22
C GLN A 17 3.43 8.05 -5.03
N LEU A 18 4.12 7.81 -3.91
CA LEU A 18 5.37 8.53 -3.58
C LEU A 18 6.57 8.07 -4.43
N SER A 19 6.59 6.80 -4.85
CA SER A 19 7.64 6.26 -5.70
C SER A 19 7.41 6.53 -7.19
N GLY A 20 6.26 7.09 -7.56
CA GLY A 20 5.85 7.25 -8.97
C GLY A 20 5.63 5.91 -9.69
N ALA A 21 5.22 4.86 -8.97
CA ALA A 21 4.99 3.56 -9.58
C ALA A 21 3.75 3.61 -10.50
N SER A 22 3.93 3.15 -11.74
CA SER A 22 2.90 3.15 -12.78
C SER A 22 2.10 1.84 -12.84
N SER A 23 2.53 0.80 -12.10
CA SER A 23 1.87 -0.51 -12.14
C SER A 23 1.91 -1.25 -10.79
N LEU A 24 0.98 -2.19 -10.60
CA LEU A 24 0.96 -3.06 -9.42
C LEU A 24 2.23 -3.91 -9.29
N ARG A 25 2.89 -4.24 -10.41
CA ARG A 25 4.14 -5.00 -10.42
C ARG A 25 5.31 -4.17 -9.90
N GLU A 26 5.35 -2.89 -10.24
CA GLU A 26 6.35 -1.96 -9.70
C GLU A 26 6.18 -1.78 -8.20
N ILE A 27 4.94 -1.65 -7.72
CA ILE A 27 4.63 -1.59 -6.28
C ILE A 27 5.11 -2.86 -5.56
N GLU A 28 4.74 -4.04 -6.07
CA GLU A 28 5.16 -5.33 -5.50
C GLU A 28 6.69 -5.45 -5.46
N THR A 29 7.37 -5.18 -6.59
CA THR A 29 8.83 -5.34 -6.72
C THR A 29 9.60 -4.34 -5.86
N GLY A 30 9.13 -3.09 -5.80
CA GLY A 30 9.72 -2.04 -4.97
C GLY A 30 9.59 -2.36 -3.48
N LEU A 31 8.39 -2.77 -3.03
CA LEU A 31 8.16 -3.21 -1.66
C LEU A 31 8.93 -4.49 -1.32
N MET A 32 9.02 -5.45 -2.24
CA MET A 32 9.81 -6.67 -2.07
C MET A 32 11.29 -6.36 -1.81
N SER A 33 11.85 -5.44 -2.59
CA SER A 33 13.23 -4.96 -2.44
C SER A 33 13.48 -4.28 -1.09
N HIS A 34 12.42 -3.90 -0.36
CA HIS A 34 12.48 -3.27 0.96
C HIS A 34 11.85 -4.13 2.05
N ALA A 35 11.66 -5.44 1.82
CA ALA A 35 10.95 -6.33 2.73
C ALA A 35 11.53 -6.34 4.17
N SER A 36 12.85 -6.22 4.32
CA SER A 36 13.51 -6.13 5.63
C SER A 36 13.10 -4.88 6.41
N ARG A 37 12.88 -3.74 5.72
CA ARG A 37 12.47 -2.47 6.33
C ARG A 37 10.96 -2.44 6.63
N LEU A 38 10.15 -3.09 5.80
CA LEU A 38 8.70 -3.13 5.98
C LEU A 38 8.28 -3.78 7.31
N TYR A 39 9.07 -4.74 7.80
CA TYR A 39 8.83 -5.35 9.11
C TYR A 39 8.82 -4.31 10.25
N HIS A 40 9.71 -3.32 10.22
CA HIS A 40 9.80 -2.30 11.28
C HIS A 40 8.61 -1.36 11.33
N VAL A 41 7.90 -1.16 10.22
CA VAL A 41 6.67 -0.35 10.15
C VAL A 41 5.40 -1.20 10.30
N GLY A 42 5.56 -2.49 10.59
CA GLY A 42 4.47 -3.45 10.77
C GLY A 42 3.70 -3.70 9.47
N ALA A 43 4.41 -3.76 8.33
CA ALA A 43 3.86 -4.02 7.01
C ALA A 43 4.57 -5.19 6.34
N LYS A 44 3.95 -5.75 5.29
CA LYS A 44 4.55 -6.76 4.43
C LYS A 44 4.28 -6.39 2.98
N HIS A 45 5.19 -6.75 2.07
CA HIS A 45 4.89 -6.63 0.65
C HIS A 45 3.68 -7.50 0.30
N PRO A 46 2.65 -6.99 -0.38
CA PRO A 46 1.59 -7.81 -0.94
C PRO A 46 2.08 -8.45 -2.24
N ALA A 47 1.67 -9.69 -2.49
CA ALA A 47 1.75 -10.25 -3.84
C ALA A 47 0.83 -9.43 -4.78
N ARG A 48 1.20 -9.31 -6.06
CA ARG A 48 0.44 -8.51 -7.06
C ARG A 48 -1.03 -8.90 -7.14
N SER A 49 -1.33 -10.20 -7.16
CA SER A 49 -2.71 -10.70 -7.20
C SER A 49 -3.48 -10.33 -5.94
N THR A 50 -2.86 -10.46 -4.76
CA THR A 50 -3.46 -10.07 -3.49
C THR A 50 -3.75 -8.56 -3.44
N LEU A 51 -2.85 -7.72 -3.96
CA LEU A 51 -3.06 -6.28 -4.05
C LEU A 51 -4.18 -5.93 -5.04
N ALA A 52 -4.21 -6.58 -6.20
CA ALA A 52 -5.28 -6.41 -7.19
C ALA A 52 -6.65 -6.77 -6.61
N ASP A 53 -6.75 -7.93 -5.95
CA ASP A 53 -7.98 -8.37 -5.29
C ASP A 53 -8.43 -7.39 -4.20
N ALA A 54 -7.49 -6.83 -3.44
CA ALA A 54 -7.81 -5.85 -2.40
C ALA A 54 -8.28 -4.52 -2.98
N ASN A 55 -7.68 -4.05 -4.08
CA ASN A 55 -8.10 -2.84 -4.79
C ASN A 55 -9.47 -3.01 -5.44
N ALA A 56 -9.80 -4.19 -5.95
CA ALA A 56 -11.12 -4.47 -6.51
C ALA A 56 -12.23 -4.51 -5.45
N LYS A 57 -11.91 -4.92 -4.22
CA LYS A 57 -12.90 -5.16 -3.15
C LYS A 57 -13.12 -3.95 -2.22
N ARG A 58 -12.12 -3.09 -2.06
CA ARG A 58 -12.17 -1.98 -1.09
C ARG A 58 -12.22 -0.64 -1.83
N PRO A 59 -13.14 0.26 -1.45
CA PRO A 59 -13.26 1.56 -2.10
C PRO A 59 -11.99 2.38 -1.88
N TRP A 60 -11.40 2.88 -2.97
CA TRP A 60 -10.16 3.65 -2.92
C TRP A 60 -10.32 4.98 -2.16
N ALA A 61 -11.54 5.55 -2.17
CA ALA A 61 -11.84 6.83 -1.52
C ALA A 61 -11.45 6.86 -0.04
N LEU A 62 -11.66 5.76 0.69
CA LEU A 62 -11.28 5.66 2.10
C LEU A 62 -9.76 5.87 2.33
N PHE A 63 -8.93 5.40 1.40
CA PHE A 63 -7.48 5.58 1.48
C PHE A 63 -7.08 7.01 1.11
N ALA A 64 -7.77 7.63 0.15
CA ALA A 64 -7.55 9.02 -0.23
C ALA A 64 -7.93 9.97 0.92
N ASP A 65 -9.08 9.76 1.55
CA ASP A 65 -9.55 10.55 2.70
C ASP A 65 -8.61 10.40 3.90
N LEU A 66 -8.16 9.17 4.18
CA LEU A 66 -7.18 8.93 5.24
C LEU A 66 -5.86 9.65 4.97
N PHE A 67 -5.35 9.60 3.74
CA PHE A 67 -4.13 10.33 3.36
C PHE A 67 -4.32 11.84 3.54
N ALA A 68 -5.42 12.39 3.04
CA ALA A 68 -5.72 13.82 3.16
C ALA A 68 -5.77 14.27 4.63
N HIS A 69 -6.44 13.49 5.50
CA HIS A 69 -6.49 13.76 6.93
C HIS A 69 -5.10 13.72 7.59
N MET A 70 -4.28 12.70 7.28
CA MET A 70 -2.93 12.58 7.81
C MET A 70 -2.02 13.73 7.34
N ALA A 71 -2.11 14.09 6.06
CA ALA A 71 -1.32 15.19 5.48
C ALA A 71 -1.66 16.54 6.13
N ALA A 72 -2.95 16.80 6.37
CA ALA A 72 -3.39 18.00 7.08
C ALA A 72 -2.92 18.03 8.54
N THR A 73 -2.82 16.87 9.20
CA THR A 73 -2.39 16.78 10.61
C THR A 73 -0.86 16.87 10.76
N ALA A 74 -0.11 16.55 9.71
CA ALA A 74 1.35 16.66 9.68
C ALA A 74 1.86 18.08 9.38
N SER A 75 0.95 19.02 9.11
CA SER A 75 1.20 20.44 8.81
C SER A 75 1.25 21.27 10.09
#